data_AF-A0AAD9T633-F1
#
_entry.id   AF-A0AAD9T633-F1
#
_cell.length_a   1.000
_cell.length_b   1.000
_cell.length_c   1.000
_cell.angle_alpha   90.00
_cell.angle_beta   90.00
_cell.angle_gamma   90.00
#
_symmetry.space_group_name_H-M   'P 1'
#
loop_
_entity.id
_entity.type
_entity.pdbx_description
1 polymer ?
#
loop_
_entity_poly.entity_id
_entity_poly.type
_entity_poly.pdbx_seq_one_letter_code
_entity_poly.pdbx_strand_id
1 'polypeptide(L)'
;MSSSVLTTTTEVRTRTTLAPHIKTADVLSLLHNDTAMLELNPSKLSYTLLPPGTATAFYASVPDAHKPPLSSPGPIAALPVYHITEHASEGEAEPGHWKGGWIKRFVPEELTYQTSVQHTPDGLISITHAPMGVQSVTTWVVREAPGGGGVLDMTGKVWSNRALMGFIRGGLQGSYERLAADFVVALEKLLAEGKVGDGDGLTLGEEQTAEPAGAETTAAAERAG
;
A
#
# COMPACT_ATOMS: atom_id res chain seq x y z
N MET A 1 -11.67 31.13 10.54
CA MET A 1 -12.67 30.18 10.00
C MET A 1 -12.70 30.32 8.49
N SER A 2 -12.88 29.19 7.79
CA SER A 2 -13.15 29.02 6.35
C SER A 2 -12.01 28.41 5.51
N SER A 3 -12.03 27.07 5.42
CA SER A 3 -11.53 26.29 4.27
C SER A 3 -12.17 24.89 4.27
N SER A 4 -13.48 24.78 4.56
CA SER A 4 -14.17 23.48 4.71
C SER A 4 -15.43 23.37 3.85
N VAL A 5 -15.40 23.88 2.61
CA VAL A 5 -16.51 23.72 1.65
C VAL A 5 -16.11 22.88 0.42
N LEU A 6 -14.81 22.54 0.28
CA LEU A 6 -14.30 21.88 -0.93
C LEU A 6 -13.82 20.43 -0.73
N THR A 7 -13.63 19.99 0.51
CA THR A 7 -13.24 18.60 0.81
C THR A 7 -14.49 17.73 0.97
N THR A 8 -14.46 16.56 0.35
CA THR A 8 -15.49 15.52 0.45
C THR A 8 -14.83 14.23 0.90
N THR A 9 -15.64 13.28 1.36
CA THR A 9 -15.19 11.98 1.84
C THR A 9 -15.96 10.85 1.16
N THR A 10 -15.32 9.69 1.09
CA THR A 10 -15.95 8.43 0.73
C THR A 10 -15.37 7.34 1.62
N GLU A 11 -16.17 6.31 1.88
CA GLU A 11 -15.77 5.16 2.68
C GLU A 11 -16.12 3.87 1.93
N VAL A 12 -15.20 2.93 1.96
CA VAL A 12 -15.34 1.58 1.41
C VAL A 12 -15.11 0.59 2.53
N ARG A 13 -15.85 -0.51 2.51
CA ARG A 13 -15.66 -1.62 3.42
C ARG A 13 -15.64 -2.91 2.62
N THR A 14 -14.69 -3.77 2.96
CA THR A 14 -14.55 -5.11 2.42
C THR A 14 -14.45 -6.09 3.59
N ARG A 15 -14.96 -7.29 3.36
CA ARG A 15 -14.93 -8.39 4.31
C ARG A 15 -14.55 -9.64 3.55
N THR A 16 -13.43 -10.24 3.93
CA THR A 16 -12.92 -11.45 3.30
C THR A 16 -12.89 -12.59 4.31
N THR A 17 -13.65 -13.66 4.03
CA THR A 17 -13.58 -14.89 4.82
C THR A 17 -12.30 -15.62 4.48
N LEU A 18 -11.50 -15.95 5.49
CA LEU A 18 -10.23 -16.65 5.32
C LEU A 18 -10.45 -18.16 5.33
N ALA A 19 -9.56 -18.89 4.65
CA ALA A 19 -9.60 -20.34 4.66
C ALA A 19 -9.39 -20.88 6.09
N PRO A 20 -10.02 -22.00 6.49
CA PRO A 20 -10.00 -22.49 7.88
C PRO A 20 -8.61 -22.80 8.46
N HIS A 21 -7.61 -23.01 7.59
CA HIS A 21 -6.24 -23.30 7.99
C HIS A 21 -5.43 -22.03 8.31
N ILE A 22 -5.88 -20.86 7.83
CA ILE A 22 -5.24 -19.56 8.09
C ILE A 22 -5.64 -19.10 9.48
N LYS A 23 -4.66 -18.93 10.37
CA LYS A 23 -4.90 -18.46 11.74
C LYS A 23 -4.77 -16.95 11.82
N THR A 24 -5.41 -16.36 12.83
CA THR A 24 -5.28 -14.93 13.15
C THR A 24 -3.81 -14.49 13.28
N ALA A 25 -2.98 -15.32 13.92
CA ALA A 25 -1.55 -15.03 14.07
C ALA A 25 -0.81 -14.93 12.73
N ASP A 26 -1.19 -15.75 11.75
CA ASP A 26 -0.58 -15.74 10.41
C ASP A 26 -0.90 -14.42 9.70
N VAL A 27 -2.16 -14.00 9.78
CA VAL A 27 -2.64 -12.72 9.23
C VAL A 27 -1.93 -11.55 9.88
N LEU A 28 -1.85 -11.54 11.23
CA LEU A 28 -1.16 -10.49 11.98
C LEU A 28 0.32 -10.42 11.63
N SER A 29 0.99 -11.55 11.44
CA SER A 29 2.41 -11.56 11.08
C SER A 29 2.68 -10.88 9.73
N LEU A 30 1.78 -11.05 8.75
CA LEU A 30 1.90 -10.35 7.46
C LEU A 30 1.51 -8.87 7.61
N LEU A 31 0.41 -8.56 8.29
CA LEU A 31 -0.04 -7.19 8.54
C LEU A 31 0.99 -6.35 9.30
N HIS A 32 1.77 -6.97 10.19
CA HIS A 32 2.82 -6.31 10.99
C HIS A 32 4.19 -6.33 10.30
N ASN A 33 4.28 -6.86 9.08
CA ASN A 33 5.46 -6.73 8.23
C ASN A 33 5.26 -5.58 7.23
N ASP A 34 5.75 -4.39 7.60
CA ASP A 34 5.63 -3.18 6.79
C ASP A 34 6.15 -3.37 5.37
N THR A 35 7.34 -3.97 5.21
CA THR A 35 7.94 -4.23 3.90
C THR A 35 7.04 -5.10 3.04
N ALA A 36 6.60 -6.26 3.56
CA ALA A 36 5.73 -7.15 2.82
C ALA A 36 4.40 -6.46 2.43
N MET A 37 3.81 -5.69 3.35
CA MET A 37 2.60 -4.91 3.07
C MET A 37 2.81 -3.85 1.99
N LEU A 38 3.98 -3.20 1.96
CA LEU A 38 4.33 -2.25 0.90
C LEU A 38 4.62 -2.97 -0.44
N GLU A 39 5.15 -4.18 -0.43
CA GLU A 39 5.33 -5.02 -1.62
C GLU A 39 4.01 -5.53 -2.22
N LEU A 40 2.91 -5.51 -1.47
CA LEU A 40 1.59 -5.88 -2.03
C LEU A 40 1.04 -4.87 -3.04
N ASN A 41 1.60 -3.66 -3.11
CA ASN A 41 1.16 -2.67 -4.11
C ASN A 41 1.91 -2.89 -5.44
N PRO A 42 1.27 -3.43 -6.49
CA PRO A 42 1.92 -3.67 -7.77
C PRO A 42 2.36 -2.38 -8.48
N SER A 43 1.76 -1.23 -8.13
CA SER A 43 2.06 0.06 -8.76
C SER A 43 3.31 0.73 -8.19
N LYS A 44 3.84 0.18 -7.08
CA LYS A 44 4.95 0.79 -6.36
C LYS A 44 6.24 0.64 -7.13
N LEU A 45 6.92 1.76 -7.34
CA LEU A 45 8.27 1.82 -7.88
C LEU A 45 9.32 1.73 -6.79
N SER A 46 9.16 2.53 -5.73
CA SER A 46 10.11 2.58 -4.62
C SER A 46 9.46 3.09 -3.35
N TYR A 47 10.07 2.76 -2.22
CA TYR A 47 9.73 3.33 -0.93
C TYR A 47 10.99 3.58 -0.11
N THR A 48 10.94 4.56 0.78
CA THR A 48 12.04 4.89 1.68
C THR A 48 11.49 5.27 3.04
N LEU A 49 12.00 4.64 4.09
CA LEU A 49 11.67 5.01 5.46
C LEU A 49 12.28 6.39 5.77
N LEU A 50 11.43 7.33 6.19
CA LEU A 50 11.84 8.70 6.53
C LEU A 50 12.42 8.76 7.95
N PRO A 51 13.26 9.77 8.26
CA PRO A 51 13.92 9.88 9.55
C PRO A 51 12.94 9.92 10.75
N PRO A 52 13.30 9.30 11.90
CA PRO A 52 12.55 9.39 13.15
C PRO A 52 12.39 10.87 13.58
N GLY A 53 11.16 11.37 13.58
CA GLY A 53 10.84 12.81 13.74
C GLY A 53 9.98 13.37 12.61
N THR A 54 10.01 12.76 11.42
CA THR A 54 9.10 13.12 10.32
C THR A 54 7.64 12.87 10.67
N ALA A 55 7.39 11.85 11.49
CA ALA A 55 6.05 11.51 11.98
C ALA A 55 5.36 12.66 12.72
N THR A 56 6.09 13.47 13.50
CA THR A 56 5.47 14.60 14.21
C THR A 56 4.87 15.62 13.24
N ALA A 57 5.58 15.94 12.15
CA ALA A 57 5.08 16.82 11.11
C ALA A 57 3.94 16.17 10.30
N PHE A 58 4.08 14.89 9.95
CA PHE A 58 3.06 14.11 9.25
C PHE A 58 1.72 14.11 10.01
N TYR A 59 1.77 13.78 11.30
CA TYR A 59 0.56 13.70 12.12
C TYR A 59 0.01 15.07 12.56
N ALA A 60 0.72 16.18 12.33
CA ALA A 60 0.20 17.52 12.63
C ALA A 60 -1.03 17.86 11.77
N SER A 61 -1.11 17.33 10.54
CA SER A 61 -2.23 17.52 9.63
C SER A 61 -3.30 16.42 9.71
N VAL A 62 -3.05 15.34 10.45
CA VAL A 62 -4.01 14.25 10.65
C VAL A 62 -5.05 14.68 11.70
N PRO A 63 -6.37 14.55 11.45
CA PRO A 63 -7.38 14.80 12.46
C PRO A 63 -7.23 13.87 13.68
N ASP A 64 -7.47 14.37 14.90
CA ASP A 64 -7.26 13.61 16.14
C ASP A 64 -8.01 12.27 16.18
N ALA A 65 -9.21 12.21 15.58
CA ALA A 65 -9.99 10.97 15.48
C ALA A 65 -9.31 9.85 14.66
N HIS A 66 -8.26 10.18 13.91
CA HIS A 66 -7.49 9.25 13.07
C HIS A 66 -6.03 9.12 13.53
N LYS A 67 -5.63 9.84 14.57
CA LYS A 67 -4.30 9.68 15.17
C LYS A 67 -4.26 8.37 15.97
N PRO A 68 -3.07 7.79 16.13
CA PRO A 68 -2.87 6.65 17.02
C PRO A 68 -3.39 7.01 18.42
N PRO A 69 -4.05 6.07 19.12
CA PRO A 69 -4.29 6.25 20.53
C PRO A 69 -2.93 6.39 21.24
N LEU A 70 -2.83 7.33 22.18
CA LEU A 70 -1.59 7.59 22.95
C LEU A 70 -1.08 6.35 23.71
N SER A 71 -1.88 5.30 23.81
CA SER A 71 -1.62 4.07 24.55
C SER A 71 -0.93 2.96 23.76
N SER A 72 -0.66 3.08 22.44
CA SER A 72 0.00 2.01 21.68
C SER A 72 0.56 2.48 20.31
N PRO A 73 1.77 2.06 19.88
CA PRO A 73 2.83 1.35 20.60
C PRO A 73 3.92 2.31 21.16
N GLY A 74 3.72 3.62 21.09
CA GLY A 74 4.71 4.60 21.51
C GLY A 74 4.33 6.04 21.15
N PRO A 75 5.21 7.02 21.39
CA PRO A 75 4.96 8.40 21.00
C PRO A 75 4.83 8.50 19.48
N ILE A 76 3.98 9.41 18.98
CA ILE A 76 3.79 9.69 17.54
C ILE A 76 5.12 9.83 16.78
N ALA A 77 6.14 10.42 17.43
CA ALA A 77 7.47 10.63 16.85
C ALA A 77 8.22 9.34 16.46
N ALA A 78 7.83 8.19 17.02
CA ALA A 78 8.45 6.88 16.76
C ALA A 78 7.76 6.07 15.66
N LEU A 79 6.64 6.56 15.11
CA LEU A 79 5.90 5.84 14.08
C LEU A 79 6.63 5.92 12.73
N PRO A 80 6.67 4.82 11.96
CA PRO A 80 7.30 4.83 10.66
C PRO A 80 6.48 5.70 9.70
N VAL A 81 7.19 6.52 8.92
CA VAL A 81 6.61 7.23 7.77
C VAL A 81 7.45 6.87 6.56
N TYR A 82 6.81 6.31 5.55
CA TYR A 82 7.44 5.93 4.29
C TYR A 82 7.11 6.99 3.25
N HIS A 83 8.12 7.43 2.51
CA HIS A 83 7.93 8.09 1.23
C HIS A 83 7.80 7.02 0.16
N ILE A 84 6.76 7.09 -0.67
CA ILE A 84 6.47 6.10 -1.71
C ILE A 84 6.35 6.81 -3.04
N THR A 85 6.94 6.19 -4.07
CA THR A 85 6.78 6.59 -5.48
C THR A 85 6.11 5.45 -6.22
N GLU A 86 5.06 5.75 -6.98
CA GLU A 86 4.26 4.78 -7.72
C GLU A 86 4.00 5.26 -9.14
N HIS A 87 3.72 4.32 -10.05
CA HIS A 87 3.14 4.68 -11.34
C HIS A 87 1.71 5.20 -11.14
N ALA A 88 1.44 6.41 -11.63
CA ALA A 88 0.10 6.99 -11.55
C ALA A 88 -0.92 6.31 -12.49
N SER A 89 -0.46 5.45 -13.40
CA SER A 89 -1.29 4.74 -14.36
C SER A 89 -1.05 3.24 -14.31
N GLU A 90 -1.95 2.51 -13.67
CA GLU A 90 -2.03 1.04 -13.78
C GLU A 90 -3.22 0.58 -14.63
N GLY A 91 -3.84 1.48 -15.38
CA GLY A 91 -4.90 1.15 -16.34
C GLY A 91 -4.43 1.37 -17.75
N GLU A 92 -4.26 0.30 -18.53
CA GLU A 92 -4.54 0.39 -19.95
C GLU A 92 -5.91 1.04 -20.09
N ALA A 93 -5.94 2.28 -20.56
CA ALA A 93 -7.19 2.92 -20.91
C ALA A 93 -7.75 2.13 -22.10
N GLU A 94 -8.80 1.35 -21.84
CA GLU A 94 -9.66 0.77 -22.88
C GLU A 94 -9.88 1.83 -23.99
N PRO A 95 -9.54 1.52 -25.26
CA PRO A 95 -9.58 2.49 -26.33
C PRO A 95 -11.03 2.91 -26.60
N GLY A 96 -11.39 4.11 -26.14
CA GLY A 96 -12.73 4.69 -26.34
C GLY A 96 -13.34 5.41 -25.14
N HIS A 97 -12.72 5.36 -23.95
CA HIS A 97 -13.26 6.08 -22.79
C HIS A 97 -12.85 7.56 -22.81
N TRP A 98 -13.83 8.46 -22.93
CA TRP A 98 -13.72 9.93 -22.85
C TRP A 98 -12.98 10.49 -21.59
N LYS A 99 -12.60 9.62 -20.65
CA LYS A 99 -11.86 9.92 -19.42
C LYS A 99 -10.34 10.12 -19.61
N GLY A 100 -9.75 9.76 -20.76
CA GLY A 100 -8.29 9.65 -20.91
C GLY A 100 -7.49 10.92 -21.29
N GLY A 101 -8.11 11.95 -21.86
CA GLY A 101 -7.36 13.03 -22.54
C GLY A 101 -6.87 14.19 -21.66
N TRP A 102 -7.56 14.48 -20.55
CA TRP A 102 -7.29 15.68 -19.73
C TRP A 102 -6.63 15.35 -18.39
N ILE A 103 -6.89 14.18 -17.80
CA ILE A 103 -6.28 13.75 -16.53
C ILE A 103 -4.76 13.58 -16.67
N LYS A 104 -4.26 13.10 -17.82
CA LYS A 104 -2.81 13.01 -18.11
C LYS A 104 -2.09 14.37 -18.13
N ARG A 105 -2.81 15.50 -18.23
CA ARG A 105 -2.21 16.85 -18.13
C ARG A 105 -2.06 17.33 -16.68
N PHE A 106 -2.72 16.67 -15.73
CA PHE A 106 -2.79 17.13 -14.32
C PHE A 106 -2.34 16.08 -13.31
N VAL A 107 -2.26 14.81 -13.71
CA VAL A 107 -1.72 13.73 -12.89
C VAL A 107 -0.34 13.39 -13.47
N PRO A 108 0.75 13.64 -12.72
CA PRO A 108 2.10 13.27 -13.17
C PRO A 108 2.19 11.76 -13.42
N GLU A 109 3.13 11.33 -14.26
CA GLU A 109 3.34 9.90 -14.54
C GLU A 109 3.73 9.11 -13.29
N GLU A 110 4.38 9.78 -12.34
CA GLU A 110 4.75 9.26 -11.03
C GLU A 110 3.94 9.97 -9.94
N LEU A 111 3.30 9.17 -9.09
CA LEU A 111 2.65 9.65 -7.88
C LEU A 111 3.60 9.45 -6.70
N THR A 112 3.97 10.54 -6.04
CA THR A 112 4.72 10.49 -4.79
C THR A 112 3.81 10.79 -3.61
N TYR A 113 3.89 10.03 -2.54
CA TYR A 113 3.09 10.25 -1.34
C TYR A 113 3.81 9.78 -0.08
N GLN A 114 3.26 10.14 1.07
CA GLN A 114 3.74 9.66 2.36
C GLN A 114 2.70 8.78 3.01
N THR A 115 3.12 7.65 3.58
CA THR A 115 2.25 6.77 4.35
C THR A 115 2.87 6.44 5.70
N SER A 116 2.06 6.42 6.75
CA SER A 116 2.45 5.94 8.06
C SER A 116 1.69 4.68 8.41
N VAL A 117 2.38 3.70 8.97
CA VAL A 117 1.86 2.38 9.29
C VAL A 117 1.84 2.21 10.82
N GLN A 118 0.74 1.67 11.35
CA GLN A 118 0.51 1.48 12.77
C GLN A 118 0.00 0.06 13.01
N HIS A 119 0.77 -0.74 13.73
CA HIS A 119 0.35 -2.08 14.14
C HIS A 119 -0.64 -1.97 15.30
N THR A 120 -1.79 -2.61 15.17
CA THR A 120 -2.77 -2.77 16.25
C THR A 120 -2.79 -4.24 16.70
N PRO A 121 -3.23 -4.53 17.94
CA PRO A 121 -3.31 -5.91 18.42
C PRO A 121 -4.16 -6.84 17.55
N ASP A 122 -5.11 -6.27 16.81
CA ASP A 122 -6.08 -6.95 15.95
C ASP A 122 -5.87 -6.67 14.46
N GLY A 123 -4.79 -5.97 14.06
CA GLY A 123 -4.50 -5.69 12.66
C GLY A 123 -3.57 -4.50 12.42
N LEU A 124 -3.98 -3.62 11.51
CA LEU A 124 -3.12 -2.56 10.95
C LEU A 124 -3.93 -1.32 10.61
N ILE A 125 -3.38 -0.14 10.89
CA ILE A 125 -3.89 1.13 10.35
C ILE A 125 -2.79 1.78 9.52
N SER A 126 -3.10 2.13 8.27
CA SER A 126 -2.23 2.98 7.45
C SER A 126 -2.92 4.32 7.17
N ILE A 127 -2.13 5.39 7.16
CA ILE A 127 -2.59 6.74 6.85
C ILE A 127 -1.73 7.26 5.73
N THR A 128 -2.34 7.68 4.63
CA THR A 128 -1.62 8.18 3.46
C THR A 128 -1.95 9.64 3.19
N HIS A 129 -0.93 10.44 2.91
CA HIS A 129 -1.02 11.80 2.37
C HIS A 129 -0.44 11.82 0.97
N ALA A 130 -1.31 12.00 -0.01
CA ALA A 130 -0.95 12.13 -1.40
C ALA A 130 -1.19 13.58 -1.90
N PRO A 131 -0.60 13.95 -3.05
CA PRO A 131 -0.74 15.28 -3.64
C PRO A 131 -2.19 15.68 -3.86
N MET A 132 -2.40 16.97 -4.13
CA MET A 132 -3.73 17.55 -4.39
C MET A 132 -4.74 17.39 -3.25
N GLY A 133 -4.24 17.23 -2.02
CA GLY A 133 -5.06 17.14 -0.80
C GLY A 133 -5.80 15.81 -0.67
N VAL A 134 -5.29 14.74 -1.28
CA VAL A 134 -5.80 13.39 -1.07
C VAL A 134 -5.22 12.87 0.24
N GLN A 135 -6.11 12.47 1.15
CA GLN A 135 -5.75 11.76 2.37
C GLN A 135 -6.55 10.47 2.43
N SER A 136 -5.95 9.38 2.87
CA SER A 136 -6.67 8.15 3.19
C SER A 136 -6.28 7.61 4.55
N VAL A 137 -7.23 6.90 5.14
CA VAL A 137 -7.04 6.04 6.32
C VAL A 137 -7.56 4.68 5.93
N THR A 138 -6.68 3.68 5.96
CA THR A 138 -7.02 2.28 5.71
C THR A 138 -6.85 1.51 7.01
N THR A 139 -7.87 0.74 7.38
CA THR A 139 -7.89 -0.04 8.61
C THR A 139 -8.16 -1.48 8.26
N TRP A 140 -7.25 -2.35 8.68
CA TRP A 140 -7.34 -3.81 8.57
C TRP A 140 -7.58 -4.38 9.95
N VAL A 141 -8.57 -5.25 10.09
CA VAL A 141 -8.89 -5.94 11.34
C VAL A 141 -9.13 -7.41 11.04
N VAL A 142 -8.40 -8.28 11.70
CA VAL A 142 -8.64 -9.72 11.67
C VAL A 142 -9.44 -10.15 12.91
N ARG A 143 -10.46 -10.97 12.70
CA ARG A 143 -11.34 -11.49 13.75
C ARG A 143 -11.59 -12.97 13.53
N GLU A 144 -11.92 -13.68 14.60
CA GLU A 144 -12.42 -15.05 14.47
C GLU A 144 -13.87 -15.06 13.96
N ALA A 145 -14.16 -15.96 13.03
CA ALA A 145 -15.50 -16.15 12.50
C ALA A 145 -16.38 -16.99 13.47
N PRO A 146 -17.67 -16.66 13.63
CA PRO A 146 -18.61 -17.54 14.32
C PRO A 146 -18.77 -18.86 13.51
N GLY A 147 -18.07 -19.92 13.91
CA GLY A 147 -18.04 -21.20 13.20
C GLY A 147 -16.64 -21.76 12.92
N GLY A 148 -15.58 -21.03 13.30
CA GLY A 148 -14.19 -21.41 13.04
C GLY A 148 -13.65 -20.74 11.77
N GLY A 149 -12.34 -20.48 11.75
CA GLY A 149 -11.68 -19.68 10.71
C GLY A 149 -11.61 -18.18 11.06
N GLY A 150 -10.95 -17.41 10.19
CA GLY A 150 -10.76 -15.96 10.35
C GLY A 150 -11.57 -15.13 9.35
N VAL A 151 -11.82 -13.87 9.70
CA VAL A 151 -12.38 -12.84 8.82
C VAL A 151 -11.43 -11.66 8.81
N LEU A 152 -11.07 -11.20 7.63
CA LEU A 152 -10.32 -9.96 7.41
C LEU A 152 -11.30 -8.86 6.98
N ASP A 153 -11.54 -7.91 7.88
CA ASP A 153 -12.30 -6.70 7.60
C ASP A 153 -11.31 -5.59 7.20
N MET A 154 -11.53 -4.96 6.04
CA MET A 154 -10.79 -3.76 5.65
C MET A 154 -11.75 -2.59 5.39
N THR A 155 -11.45 -1.45 6.01
CA THR A 155 -12.14 -0.18 5.78
C THR A 155 -11.18 0.83 5.16
N GLY A 156 -11.61 1.51 4.10
CA GLY A 156 -10.89 2.58 3.44
C GLY A 156 -11.68 3.86 3.47
N LYS A 157 -11.17 4.88 4.17
CA LYS A 157 -11.76 6.22 4.18
C LYS A 157 -10.85 7.18 3.45
N VAL A 158 -11.38 7.86 2.45
CA VAL A 158 -10.61 8.78 1.61
C VAL A 158 -11.24 10.17 1.66
N TRP A 159 -10.40 11.19 1.78
CA TRP A 159 -10.74 12.60 1.68
C TRP A 159 -10.01 13.20 0.50
N SER A 160 -10.71 14.02 -0.27
CA SER A 160 -10.13 14.79 -1.35
C SER A 160 -11.04 15.96 -1.72
N ASN A 161 -10.59 16.82 -2.62
CA ASN A 161 -11.45 17.85 -3.18
C ASN A 161 -12.60 17.24 -4.02
N ARG A 162 -13.71 17.98 -4.18
CA ARG A 162 -14.90 17.51 -4.90
C ARG A 162 -14.64 17.04 -6.34
N ALA A 163 -13.71 17.68 -7.04
CA ALA A 163 -13.40 17.33 -8.43
C ALA A 163 -12.70 15.96 -8.51
N LEU A 164 -11.68 15.74 -7.68
CA LEU A 164 -10.95 14.47 -7.63
C LEU A 164 -11.79 13.31 -7.09
N MET A 165 -12.69 13.58 -6.14
CA MET A 165 -13.51 12.54 -5.53
C MET A 165 -14.43 11.82 -6.52
N GLY A 166 -14.86 12.49 -7.60
CA GLY A 166 -15.61 11.85 -8.68
C GLY A 166 -14.83 10.71 -9.34
N PHE A 167 -13.52 10.87 -9.52
CA PHE A 167 -12.64 9.84 -10.05
C PHE A 167 -12.38 8.74 -9.02
N ILE A 168 -12.03 9.13 -7.80
CA ILE A 168 -11.72 8.20 -6.70
C ILE A 168 -12.88 7.23 -6.51
N ARG A 169 -14.12 7.72 -6.40
CA ARG A 169 -15.31 6.87 -6.20
C ARG A 169 -15.51 5.82 -7.28
N GLY A 170 -15.10 6.09 -8.52
CA GLY A 170 -15.31 5.18 -9.64
C GLY A 170 -14.46 3.92 -9.59
N GLY A 171 -13.31 3.94 -8.90
CA GLY A 171 -12.38 2.80 -8.80
C GLY A 171 -12.13 2.30 -7.38
N LEU A 172 -12.44 3.11 -6.36
CA LEU A 172 -12.01 2.85 -4.99
C LEU A 172 -12.46 1.50 -4.43
N GLN A 173 -13.72 1.10 -4.67
CA GLN A 173 -14.23 -0.18 -4.20
C GLN A 173 -13.41 -1.34 -4.79
N GLY A 174 -13.24 -1.37 -6.11
CA GLY A 174 -12.50 -2.42 -6.82
C GLY A 174 -11.02 -2.45 -6.43
N SER A 175 -10.39 -1.30 -6.21
CA SER A 175 -9.01 -1.23 -5.72
C SER A 175 -8.86 -1.87 -4.34
N TYR A 176 -9.80 -1.64 -3.42
CA TYR A 176 -9.77 -2.23 -2.08
C TYR A 176 -10.10 -3.73 -2.11
N GLU A 177 -11.05 -4.16 -2.93
CA GLU A 177 -11.34 -5.60 -3.11
C GLU A 177 -10.13 -6.35 -3.69
N ARG A 178 -9.45 -5.76 -4.69
CA ARG A 178 -8.22 -6.32 -5.25
C ARG A 178 -7.11 -6.38 -4.20
N LEU A 179 -6.88 -5.31 -3.45
CA LEU A 179 -5.87 -5.29 -2.39
C LEU A 179 -6.14 -6.35 -1.31
N ALA A 180 -7.40 -6.57 -0.92
CA ALA A 180 -7.77 -7.64 0.00
C ALA A 180 -7.50 -9.03 -0.58
N ALA A 181 -7.77 -9.24 -1.87
CA ALA A 181 -7.51 -10.51 -2.55
C ALA A 181 -6.00 -10.78 -2.68
N ASP A 182 -5.22 -9.79 -3.12
CA ASP A 182 -3.78 -9.88 -3.27
C ASP A 182 -3.09 -10.16 -1.92
N PHE A 183 -3.59 -9.55 -0.83
CA PHE A 183 -3.16 -9.88 0.53
C PHE A 183 -3.36 -11.37 0.87
N VAL A 184 -4.55 -11.93 0.59
CA VAL A 184 -4.83 -13.34 0.89
C VAL A 184 -3.93 -14.26 0.06
N VAL A 185 -3.73 -13.96 -1.22
CA VAL A 185 -2.82 -14.73 -2.10
C VAL A 185 -1.39 -14.70 -1.56
N ALA A 186 -0.90 -13.54 -1.15
CA ALA A 186 0.43 -13.41 -0.57
C ALA A 186 0.55 -14.20 0.76
N LEU A 187 -0.46 -14.13 1.61
CA LEU A 187 -0.50 -14.89 2.87
C LEU A 187 -0.46 -16.40 2.62
N GLU A 188 -1.26 -16.91 1.69
CA GLU A 188 -1.26 -18.34 1.33
C GLU A 188 0.09 -18.79 0.78
N LYS A 189 0.73 -17.97 -0.06
CA LYS A 189 2.08 -18.24 -0.56
C LYS A 189 3.09 -18.33 0.58
N LEU A 190 3.06 -17.38 1.51
CA LEU A 190 3.98 -17.37 2.65
C LEU A 190 3.77 -18.58 3.57
N LEU A 191 2.51 -18.99 3.79
CA LEU A 191 2.17 -20.17 4.56
C LEU A 191 2.69 -21.46 3.89
N ALA A 192 2.52 -21.57 2.57
CA ALA A 192 3.03 -22.71 1.80
C ALA A 192 4.56 -22.80 1.82
N GLU A 193 5.25 -21.65 1.85
CA GLU A 193 6.71 -21.56 1.94
C GLU A 193 7.24 -21.73 3.39
N GLY A 194 6.36 -21.80 4.40
CA GLY A 194 6.76 -21.92 5.80
C GLY A 194 7.43 -20.67 6.38
N LYS A 195 7.26 -19.50 5.75
CA LYS A 195 7.90 -18.23 6.13
C LYS A 195 7.09 -17.38 7.11
N VAL A 196 5.92 -17.86 7.53
CA VAL A 196 5.04 -17.18 8.48
C VAL A 196 5.39 -17.66 9.88
N GLY A 197 5.96 -16.78 10.73
CA GLY A 197 6.17 -17.04 12.16
C GLY A 197 7.58 -16.84 12.71
N ASP A 198 8.60 -16.68 11.86
CA ASP A 198 9.93 -16.27 12.31
C ASP A 198 10.07 -14.75 12.19
N GLY A 199 10.29 -14.09 13.33
CA GLY A 199 10.35 -12.63 13.46
C GLY A 199 11.61 -11.98 12.88
N ASP A 200 12.15 -12.50 11.78
CA ASP A 200 13.27 -11.92 11.06
C ASP A 200 12.82 -11.57 9.64
N GLY A 201 13.14 -10.35 9.20
CA GLY A 201 12.48 -9.66 8.08
C GLY A 201 12.29 -10.52 6.82
N LEU A 202 11.03 -10.69 6.40
CA LEU A 202 10.73 -11.32 5.11
C LEU A 202 11.12 -10.40 3.95
N THR A 203 12.12 -10.80 3.17
CA THR A 203 12.32 -10.33 1.80
C THR A 203 11.53 -11.22 0.85
N LEU A 204 10.47 -10.68 0.24
CA LEU A 204 9.88 -11.26 -0.96
C LEU A 204 10.94 -11.12 -2.07
N GLY A 205 11.37 -12.26 -2.63
CA GLY A 205 12.61 -12.38 -3.37
C GLY A 205 12.78 -11.40 -4.53
N GLU A 206 14.02 -10.94 -4.71
CA GLU A 206 14.50 -10.25 -5.90
C GLU A 206 14.11 -11.05 -7.15
N GLU A 207 13.41 -10.39 -8.07
CA GLU A 207 13.23 -10.88 -9.43
C GLU A 207 14.63 -11.08 -10.04
N GLN A 208 14.94 -12.32 -10.44
CA GLN A 208 16.19 -12.64 -11.13
C GLN A 208 16.30 -11.77 -12.37
N THR A 209 17.17 -10.75 -12.31
CA THR A 209 17.55 -9.96 -13.47
C THR A 209 18.26 -10.91 -14.42
N ALA A 210 17.63 -11.21 -15.56
CA ALA A 210 18.24 -12.01 -16.60
C ALA A 210 19.59 -11.40 -17.01
N GLU A 211 20.64 -12.21 -17.02
CA GLU A 211 21.95 -11.83 -17.55
C GLU A 211 21.79 -11.32 -19.00
N PRO A 212 22.42 -10.19 -19.37
CA PRO A 212 22.47 -9.80 -20.77
C PRO A 212 23.28 -10.85 -21.53
N ALA A 213 22.61 -11.50 -22.48
CA ALA A 213 23.22 -12.42 -23.42
C ALA A 213 24.29 -11.73 -24.26
N GLY A 214 25.48 -12.33 -24.30
CA GLY A 214 26.34 -12.28 -25.48
C GLY A 214 27.36 -11.15 -25.53
N ALA A 215 28.53 -11.40 -24.95
CA ALA A 215 29.77 -10.78 -25.39
C ALA A 215 30.15 -11.32 -26.78
N GLU A 216 29.94 -10.54 -27.85
CA GLU A 216 30.63 -10.77 -29.11
C GLU A 216 32.05 -10.20 -29.02
N THR A 217 32.98 -11.13 -28.84
CA THR A 217 34.42 -10.90 -28.91
C THR A 217 34.82 -10.77 -30.38
N THR A 218 35.30 -9.60 -30.82
CA THR A 218 36.07 -9.50 -32.06
C THR A 218 37.53 -9.23 -31.73
N ALA A 219 38.30 -10.31 -31.68
CA ALA A 219 39.76 -10.30 -31.75
C ALA A 219 40.19 -11.11 -32.98
N ALA A 220 40.73 -10.43 -33.98
CA ALA A 220 41.58 -11.00 -35.02
C ALA A 220 42.58 -9.90 -35.41
N ALA A 221 43.75 -9.85 -34.75
CA ALA A 221 44.95 -10.59 -35.11
C ALA A 221 45.68 -10.00 -36.33
N GLU A 222 46.74 -9.24 -36.02
CA GLU A 222 47.92 -9.02 -36.85
C GLU A 222 48.33 -10.26 -37.67
N ARG A 223 48.68 -10.03 -38.94
CA ARG A 223 49.81 -10.71 -39.58
C ARG A 223 50.60 -9.74 -40.44
N ALA A 224 51.91 -9.84 -40.25
CA ALA A 224 53.01 -9.10 -40.84
C ALA A 224 53.09 -9.13 -42.37
N GLY A 225 53.75 -8.11 -42.93
CA GLY A 225 54.18 -8.00 -44.32
C GLY A 225 54.56 -6.58 -44.68
#